data_AF-A0A846AND1-F1
#
_entry.id   AF-A0A846AND1-F1
#
_cell.length_a   1.000
_cell.length_b   1.000
_cell.length_c   1.000
_cell.angle_alpha   90.00
_cell.angle_beta   90.00
_cell.angle_gamma   90.00
#
_symmetry.space_group_name_H-M   'P 1'
#
loop_
_entity.id
_entity.type
_entity.pdbx_description
1 polymer ?
#
loop_
_entity_poly.entity_id
_entity_poly.type
_entity_poly.pdbx_seq_one_letter_code
_entity_poly.pdbx_strand_id
1 'polypeptide(L)' 'MKIKIIVPINNSDFNDEIAQAVEPVLTPDMTVDVENISEGTRSIESRYDIMSGSIGLV' A
#
# COMPACT_ATOMS: atom_id res chain seq x y z
N MET A 1 -2.62 18.12 9.45
CA MET A 1 -1.50 17.48 8.72
C MET A 1 -2.06 16.39 7.80
N LYS A 2 -1.50 16.13 6.61
CA LYS A 2 -1.97 15.05 5.71
C LYS A 2 -0.87 14.02 5.54
N ILE A 3 -1.21 12.75 5.73
CA ILE A 3 -0.35 11.59 5.45
C ILE A 3 -0.90 10.88 4.21
N LYS A 4 -0.01 10.48 3.30
CA LYS A 4 -0.34 9.60 2.19
C LYS A 4 0.36 8.26 2.41
N ILE A 5 -0.40 7.18 2.39
CA ILE A 5 0.09 5.80 2.51
C ILE A 5 0.06 5.21 1.11
N ILE A 6 1.23 4.81 0.60
CA ILE A 6 1.35 4.15 -0.70
C ILE A 6 1.48 2.66 -0.47
N VAL A 7 0.54 1.89 -1.00
CA VAL A 7 0.55 0.43 -0.96
C VAL A 7 1.13 -0.06 -2.30
N PRO A 8 2.30 -0.72 -2.33
CA PRO A 8 2.99 -1.06 -3.57
C PRO A 8 2.44 -2.34 -4.22
N ILE A 9 1.12 -2.41 -4.37
CA ILE A 9 0.38 -3.43 -5.13
C ILE A 9 -0.70 -2.74 -5.94
N ASN A 10 -1.17 -3.37 -7.01
CA ASN A 10 -2.09 -2.76 -7.98
C ASN A 10 -3.59 -2.98 -7.72
N ASN A 11 -3.97 -3.34 -6.49
CA ASN A 11 -5.36 -3.50 -6.09
C ASN A 11 -5.60 -2.98 -4.68
N SER A 12 -6.87 -2.73 -4.35
CA SER A 12 -7.28 -2.18 -3.07
C SER A 12 -7.69 -3.26 -2.05
N ASP A 13 -7.32 -4.52 -2.25
CA ASP A 13 -7.85 -5.66 -1.47
C ASP A 13 -7.51 -5.54 0.05
N PHE A 14 -6.50 -4.74 0.40
CA PHE A 14 -6.01 -4.54 1.78
C PHE A 14 -6.22 -3.12 2.34
N ASN A 15 -6.80 -2.20 1.57
CA ASN A 15 -6.83 -0.79 1.96
C ASN A 15 -7.66 -0.54 3.23
N ASP A 16 -8.75 -1.27 3.40
CA ASP A 16 -9.61 -1.16 4.60
C ASP A 16 -8.88 -1.62 5.87
N GLU A 17 -8.11 -2.71 5.79
CA GLU A 17 -7.29 -3.20 6.90
C GLU A 17 -6.20 -2.20 7.27
N ILE A 18 -5.58 -1.58 6.27
CA ILE A 18 -4.57 -0.53 6.47
C ILE A 18 -5.21 0.70 7.13
N ALA A 19 -6.39 1.14 6.67
CA ALA A 19 -7.10 2.26 7.25
C ALA A 19 -7.47 2.00 8.72
N GLN A 20 -8.00 0.81 9.02
CA GLN A 20 -8.32 0.38 10.38
C GLN A 20 -7.09 0.30 11.29
N ALA A 21 -5.94 -0.14 10.77
CA ALA A 21 -4.70 -0.21 11.53
C ALA A 21 -4.15 1.17 11.91
N VAL A 22 -4.42 2.19 11.10
CA VAL A 22 -3.91 3.55 11.28
C VAL A 22 -4.85 4.41 12.12
N GLU A 23 -6.17 4.15 12.09
CA GLU A 23 -7.18 4.90 12.84
C GLU A 23 -6.80 5.18 14.31
N PRO A 24 -6.28 4.22 15.11
CA PRO A 24 -6.00 4.44 16.53
C PRO A 24 -4.89 5.44 16.82
N VAL A 25 -4.04 5.75 15.82
CA VAL A 25 -2.88 6.64 15.99
C VAL A 25 -3.08 8.01 15.35
N LEU A 26 -4.25 8.29 14.78
CA LEU A 26 -4.56 9.59 14.18
C LEU A 26 -4.96 10.62 15.24
N THR A 27 -4.34 11.81 15.15
CA THR A 27 -4.81 12.98 15.91
C THR A 27 -5.98 13.65 15.16
N PRO A 28 -6.85 14.41 15.85
CA PRO A 28 -8.03 15.02 15.23
C PRO A 28 -7.76 15.98 14.05
N ASP A 29 -6.54 16.49 13.95
CA ASP A 29 -6.07 17.39 12.90
C ASP A 29 -5.33 16.65 11.76
N MET A 30 -5.28 15.32 11.80
CA MET A 30 -4.65 14.48 10.78
C MET A 30 -5.66 13.87 9.81
N THR A 31 -5.26 13.79 8.54
CA THR A 31 -5.97 13.03 7.52
C THR A 31 -5.04 12.03 6.86
N VAL A 32 -5.59 10.88 6.44
CA VAL A 32 -4.87 9.80 5.75
C VAL A 32 -5.51 9.52 4.41
N ASP A 33 -4.67 9.25 3.44
CA ASP A 33 -5.05 8.88 2.08
C ASP A 33 -4.29 7.61 1.70
N VAL A 34 -5.01 6.52 1.42
CA VAL A 34 -4.42 5.23 1.07
C VAL A 34 -4.54 5.04 -0.44
N GLU A 35 -3.41 4.92 -1.12
CA GLU A 35 -3.36 4.80 -2.57
C GLU A 35 -2.49 3.62 -3.01
N ASN A 36 -2.93 2.96 -4.07
CA ASN A 36 -2.22 1.88 -4.72
C ASN A 36 -1.47 2.38 -5.95
N ILE A 37 -0.40 1.68 -6.31
CA ILE A 37 0.19 1.85 -7.64
C ILE A 37 -0.79 1.34 -8.71
N SER A 38 -0.75 1.87 -9.92
CA SER A 38 -1.67 1.48 -11.00
C SER A 38 -1.20 0.25 -11.79
N GLU A 39 0.08 -0.12 -11.67
CA GLU A 39 0.73 -1.20 -12.41
C GLU A 39 1.59 -2.06 -11.47
N GLY A 40 1.84 -3.31 -11.81
CA GLY A 40 2.62 -4.25 -10.98
C GLY A 40 1.83 -5.47 -10.53
N THR A 41 2.18 -6.02 -9.36
CA THR A 41 1.58 -7.26 -8.83
C THR A 41 0.40 -6.98 -7.91
N ARG A 42 -0.45 -7.99 -7.75
CA ARG A 42 -1.61 -7.96 -6.83
C ARG A 42 -1.22 -8.24 -5.37
N SER A 43 -0.08 -8.87 -5.15
CA SER A 43 0.47 -9.23 -3.85
C SER A 43 1.98 -9.06 -3.91
N ILE A 44 2.61 -8.90 -2.74
CA ILE A 44 4.07 -8.93 -2.62
C ILE A 44 4.46 -10.31 -2.12
N GLU A 45 5.05 -11.09 -3.00
CA GLU A 45 5.50 -12.45 -2.79
C GLU A 45 6.96 -12.54 -3.19
N SER A 46 7.88 -12.14 -2.28
CA SER A 46 9.30 -11.88 -2.56
C SER A 46 9.96 -12.85 -3.55
N ARG A 47 9.77 -14.17 -3.42
CA ARG A 47 10.41 -15.14 -4.32
C ARG A 47 9.79 -15.18 -5.71
N TYR A 48 8.48 -15.05 -5.80
CA TYR A 48 7.75 -15.03 -7.07
C TYR A 48 7.97 -13.70 -7.79
N ASP A 49 7.98 -12.60 -7.06
CA ASP A 49 8.12 -11.26 -7.63
C ASP A 49 9.55 -11.00 -8.15
N ILE A 50 10.58 -11.49 -7.45
CA ILE A 50 11.97 -11.47 -7.96
C ILE A 50 12.07 -12.29 -9.25
N MET A 51 11.47 -13.48 -9.29
CA MET A 51 11.56 -14.40 -10.42
C MET A 51 10.81 -13.89 -11.66
N SER A 52 9.72 -13.16 -11.46
CA SER A 52 8.88 -12.59 -12.53
C SER A 52 9.35 -11.22 -13.02
N GLY A 53 10.36 -10.61 -12.37
CA GLY A 53 10.82 -9.26 -12.71
C GLY A 53 9.81 -8.15 -12.38
N SER A 54 8.82 -8.47 -11.56
CA SER A 54 7.70 -7.58 -11.24
C SER A 54 8.04 -6.53 -10.18
N ILE A 55 9.18 -6.70 -9.52
CA ILE A 55 9.76 -5.69 -8.63
C ILE A 55 10.61 -4.77 -9.48
N GLY A 56 10.13 -3.55 -9.75
CA GLY A 56 10.90 -2.47 -10.38
C GLY A 56 12.03 -1.92 -9.51
N LEU A 57 12.80 -2.80 -8.88
CA LEU A 57 14.00 -2.53 -8.09
C LEU A 57 15.22 -3.20 -8.74
N VAL A 58 15.40 -3.03 -10.06
CA VAL A 58 16.71 -3.07 -10.74
C VAL A 58 16.69 -2.09 -11.91
#